data_AF-A0A7W3VNG0-F1
#
_entry.id   AF-A0A7W3VNG0-F1
#
_cell.length_a   1.000
_cell.length_b   1.000
_cell.length_c   1.000
_cell.angle_alpha   90.00
_cell.angle_beta   90.00
_cell.angle_gamma   90.00
#
_symmetry.space_group_name_H-M   'P 1'
#
loop_
_entity.id
_entity.type
_entity.pdbx_description
1 polymer ?
#
loop_
_entity_poly.entity_id
_entity_poly.type
_entity_poly.pdbx_seq_one_letter_code
_entity_poly.pdbx_strand_id
1 'polypeptide(L)'
;MFDISGFCIKKNGVKIVPLGAVDGGIQGGPLRIPNTTGSTVLEEITIRTKGLSDWLQGGKTFSQYKIARGGTETLAHIQTSTGVQRISTEFHHAIISQSMQRNYNLPNWMVNNRIYVWKVNTIQHSLIDSYRYNFLRAGIKKDVGWFGKYNWFTKF
;
A
#
# COMPACT_ATOMS: atom_id res chain seq x y z
N MET A 1 -41.15 32.83 12.28
CA MET A 1 -41.80 31.70 11.59
C MET A 1 -40.72 30.67 11.32
N PHE A 2 -40.94 29.44 11.79
CA PHE A 2 -39.91 28.49 12.23
C PHE A 2 -39.14 27.81 11.07
N ASP A 3 -37.83 27.68 11.26
CA ASP A 3 -36.92 26.84 10.46
C ASP A 3 -36.60 25.54 11.26
N ILE A 4 -36.58 24.41 10.57
CA ILE A 4 -36.50 23.06 11.13
C ILE A 4 -35.13 22.49 10.76
N SER A 5 -34.15 22.67 11.65
CA SER A 5 -32.88 21.97 11.58
C SER A 5 -32.52 21.36 12.95
N GLY A 6 -32.19 20.07 12.94
CA GLY A 6 -31.50 19.42 14.06
C GLY A 6 -32.24 18.24 14.70
N PHE A 7 -32.22 17.08 14.05
CA PHE A 7 -32.38 15.82 14.77
C PHE A 7 -31.02 15.44 15.37
N CYS A 8 -30.86 15.59 16.69
CA CYS A 8 -29.64 15.24 17.41
C CYS A 8 -29.94 14.11 18.41
N ILE A 9 -29.40 12.91 18.14
CA ILE A 9 -29.48 11.75 19.02
C ILE A 9 -28.50 11.95 20.18
N LYS A 10 -29.02 12.01 21.41
CA LYS A 10 -28.22 12.01 22.65
C LYS A 10 -27.61 10.63 22.89
N LYS A 11 -26.28 10.55 23.02
CA LYS A 11 -25.65 9.54 23.88
C LYS A 11 -24.38 10.11 24.51
N ASN A 12 -24.32 10.04 25.83
CA ASN A 12 -23.15 10.29 26.69
C ASN A 12 -22.67 11.74 26.85
N GLY A 13 -23.52 12.60 27.42
CA GLY A 13 -23.08 13.58 28.43
C GLY A 13 -22.09 14.69 28.06
N VAL A 14 -21.71 14.86 26.79
CA VAL A 14 -20.81 15.94 26.35
C VAL A 14 -21.62 16.99 25.60
N LYS A 15 -21.71 18.20 26.16
CA LYS A 15 -22.22 19.39 25.48
C LYS A 15 -21.14 19.84 24.50
N ILE A 16 -21.35 19.60 23.20
CA ILE A 16 -20.54 20.25 22.16
C ILE A 16 -21.19 21.60 21.91
N VAL A 17 -20.55 22.67 22.40
CA VAL A 17 -20.94 24.05 22.09
C VAL A 17 -20.25 24.41 20.76
N PRO A 18 -20.97 24.96 19.76
CA PRO A 18 -20.37 25.32 18.48
C PRO A 18 -19.35 26.45 18.68
N LEU A 19 -18.20 26.32 18.02
CA LEU A 19 -17.13 27.31 18.03
C LEU A 19 -17.60 28.55 17.23
N GLY A 20 -18.21 29.50 17.92
CA GLY A 20 -18.58 30.81 17.39
C GLY A 20 -17.78 31.91 18.07
N ALA A 21 -17.18 32.76 17.24
CA ALA A 21 -16.76 34.13 17.51
C ALA A 21 -15.79 34.36 18.69
N VAL A 22 -14.54 34.64 18.33
CA VAL A 22 -13.54 35.27 19.18
C VAL A 22 -13.97 36.73 19.40
N ASP A 23 -14.27 37.11 20.64
CA ASP A 23 -14.19 38.51 21.04
C ASP A 23 -14.01 38.64 22.57
N GLY A 24 -13.01 39.44 22.96
CA GLY A 24 -12.94 40.17 24.22
C GLY A 24 -12.83 39.40 25.56
N GLY A 25 -11.62 39.31 26.09
CA GLY A 25 -11.33 39.80 27.45
C GLY A 25 -11.38 38.83 28.65
N ILE A 26 -10.36 39.05 29.50
CA ILE A 26 -10.24 38.80 30.96
C ILE A 26 -9.51 37.53 31.41
N GLN A 27 -8.56 37.82 32.30
CA GLN A 27 -7.51 37.03 32.93
C GLN A 27 -8.01 35.81 33.72
N GLY A 28 -7.22 34.74 33.68
CA GLY A 28 -7.27 33.63 34.63
C GLY A 28 -6.04 32.75 34.42
N GLY A 29 -5.17 32.66 35.43
CA GLY A 29 -3.86 31.99 35.34
C GLY A 29 -3.90 30.52 34.91
N PRO A 30 -2.74 29.88 34.69
CA PRO A 30 -2.70 28.50 34.23
C PRO A 30 -3.40 27.59 35.26
N LEU A 31 -4.50 26.98 34.83
CA LEU A 31 -5.17 25.89 35.53
C LEU A 31 -4.16 24.76 35.72
N ARG A 32 -3.58 24.73 36.92
CA ARG A 32 -2.73 23.66 37.41
C ARG A 32 -3.62 22.44 37.65
N ILE A 33 -3.70 21.56 36.66
CA ILE A 33 -4.37 20.27 36.82
C ILE A 33 -3.53 19.42 37.79
N PRO A 34 -4.09 18.93 38.92
CA PRO A 34 -3.36 18.06 39.84
C PRO A 34 -3.02 16.74 39.14
N ASN A 35 -1.72 16.46 39.08
CA ASN A 35 -1.17 15.20 38.61
C ASN A 35 -1.52 14.10 39.62
N THR A 36 -2.59 13.35 39.37
CA THR A 36 -2.88 12.15 40.16
C THR A 36 -3.53 11.09 39.26
N THR A 37 -2.74 10.04 39.00
CA THR A 37 -3.24 8.68 38.69
C THR A 37 -4.04 8.51 37.39
N GLY A 38 -3.46 8.88 36.25
CA GLY A 38 -4.07 8.61 34.94
C GLY A 38 -3.11 8.34 33.77
N SER A 39 -1.79 8.45 33.96
CA SER A 39 -0.85 8.32 32.82
C SER A 39 -0.61 6.88 32.40
N THR A 40 -0.64 5.91 33.34
CA THR A 40 -0.35 4.51 33.01
C THR A 40 -1.40 3.87 32.13
N VAL A 41 -2.69 4.18 32.33
CA VAL A 41 -3.78 3.55 31.56
C VAL A 41 -3.87 4.12 30.14
N LEU A 42 -3.66 5.43 29.98
CA LEU A 42 -3.66 6.06 28.65
C LEU A 42 -2.39 5.71 27.85
N GLU A 43 -1.23 5.62 28.50
CA GLU A 43 0.00 5.14 27.87
C GLU A 43 -0.11 3.65 27.51
N GLU A 44 -0.65 2.81 28.40
CA GLU A 44 -0.81 1.37 28.14
C GLU A 44 -1.83 1.10 27.00
N ILE A 45 -2.95 1.82 26.95
CA ILE A 45 -3.91 1.71 25.84
C ILE A 45 -3.27 2.20 24.53
N THR A 46 -2.47 3.27 24.56
CA THR A 46 -1.76 3.79 23.38
C THR A 46 -0.67 2.84 22.89
N ILE A 47 0.08 2.20 23.80
CA ILE A 47 1.12 1.21 23.46
C ILE A 47 0.48 -0.07 22.89
N ARG A 48 -0.62 -0.55 23.50
CA ARG A 48 -1.36 -1.73 23.01
C ARG A 48 -2.05 -1.46 21.66
N THR A 49 -2.60 -0.27 21.44
CA THR A 49 -3.19 0.11 20.15
C THR A 49 -2.15 0.34 19.06
N LYS A 50 -0.96 0.89 19.38
CA LYS A 50 0.18 0.90 18.44
C LYS A 50 0.60 -0.52 18.05
N GLY A 51 0.74 -1.43 19.00
CA GLY A 51 1.13 -2.82 18.73
C GLY A 51 0.11 -3.59 17.87
N LEU A 52 -1.20 -3.39 18.10
CA LEU A 52 -2.24 -4.00 17.27
C LEU A 52 -2.35 -3.34 15.88
N SER A 53 -2.26 -2.01 15.80
CA SER A 53 -2.27 -1.24 14.55
C SER A 53 -1.08 -1.61 13.65
N ASP A 54 0.12 -1.68 14.24
CA ASP A 54 1.34 -2.05 13.54
C ASP A 54 1.34 -3.52 13.13
N TRP A 55 0.58 -4.39 13.80
CA TRP A 55 0.38 -5.79 13.39
C TRP A 55 -0.68 -5.91 12.28
N LEU A 56 -1.77 -5.13 12.35
CA LEU A 56 -2.81 -5.09 11.33
C LEU A 56 -2.34 -4.42 10.03
N GLN A 57 -1.41 -3.46 10.08
CA GLN A 57 -0.72 -2.92 8.91
C GLN A 57 0.59 -3.67 8.59
N GLY A 58 1.00 -4.60 9.46
CA GLY A 58 2.38 -5.02 9.69
C GLY A 58 2.96 -6.00 8.70
N GLY A 59 3.91 -5.55 7.91
CA GLY A 59 4.70 -6.42 7.05
C GLY A 59 5.63 -5.59 6.19
N LYS A 60 6.52 -6.25 5.46
CA LYS A 60 7.38 -5.54 4.50
C LYS A 60 6.47 -4.82 3.49
N THR A 61 6.71 -3.53 3.29
CA THR A 61 6.14 -2.82 2.14
C THR A 61 6.61 -3.50 0.86
N PHE A 62 5.92 -3.28 -0.27
CA PHE A 62 6.33 -3.88 -1.54
C PHE A 62 7.79 -3.54 -1.89
N SER A 63 8.24 -2.31 -1.60
CA SER A 63 9.63 -1.90 -1.81
C SER A 63 10.60 -2.70 -0.94
N GLN A 64 10.33 -2.82 0.37
CA GLN A 64 11.13 -3.62 1.29
C GLN A 64 11.13 -5.11 0.93
N TYR A 65 9.98 -5.64 0.50
CA TYR A 65 9.85 -7.01 0.03
C TYR A 65 10.70 -7.23 -1.22
N LYS A 66 10.59 -6.35 -2.21
CA LYS A 66 11.38 -6.37 -3.45
C LYS A 66 12.88 -6.36 -3.15
N ILE A 67 13.34 -5.46 -2.29
CA ILE A 67 14.76 -5.39 -1.87
C ILE A 67 15.18 -6.71 -1.20
N ALA A 68 14.39 -7.23 -0.26
CA ALA A 68 14.67 -8.50 0.41
C ALA A 68 14.66 -9.72 -0.51
N ARG A 69 14.16 -9.60 -1.75
CA ARG A 69 14.13 -10.66 -2.78
C ARG A 69 15.14 -10.42 -3.91
N GLY A 70 16.11 -9.53 -3.69
CA GLY A 70 17.20 -9.23 -4.62
C GLY A 70 16.90 -8.09 -5.60
N GLY A 71 15.73 -7.44 -5.51
CA GLY A 71 15.43 -6.28 -6.33
C GLY A 71 15.27 -6.59 -7.82
N THR A 72 15.30 -5.51 -8.62
CA THR A 72 15.27 -5.59 -10.09
C THR A 72 16.70 -5.63 -10.60
N GLU A 73 17.01 -6.69 -11.33
CA GLU A 73 18.32 -6.98 -11.92
C GLU A 73 18.11 -7.13 -13.42
N THR A 74 19.05 -6.65 -14.23
CA THR A 74 19.03 -6.91 -15.66
C THR A 74 19.61 -8.29 -15.91
N LEU A 75 18.85 -9.15 -16.58
CA LEU A 75 19.24 -10.52 -16.90
C LEU A 75 19.90 -10.60 -18.28
N ALA A 76 19.29 -9.96 -19.28
CA ALA A 76 19.77 -10.05 -20.66
C ALA A 76 19.36 -8.82 -21.49
N HIS A 77 20.03 -8.69 -22.64
CA HIS A 77 19.68 -7.76 -23.70
C HIS A 77 19.43 -8.54 -24.98
N ILE A 78 18.20 -8.52 -25.47
CA ILE A 78 17.82 -9.20 -26.70
C ILE A 78 17.87 -8.20 -27.85
N GLN A 79 18.68 -8.49 -28.86
CA GLN A 79 18.70 -7.73 -30.11
C GLN A 79 17.46 -8.08 -30.93
N THR A 80 16.73 -7.05 -31.37
CA THR A 80 15.53 -7.19 -32.21
C THR A 80 15.67 -6.31 -33.45
N SER A 81 14.87 -6.57 -34.48
CA SER A 81 14.79 -5.70 -35.67
C SER A 81 14.44 -4.24 -35.36
N THR A 82 13.83 -3.99 -34.20
CA THR A 82 13.40 -2.66 -33.74
C THR A 82 14.29 -2.09 -32.64
N GLY A 83 15.46 -2.69 -32.38
CA GLY A 83 16.42 -2.28 -31.36
C GLY A 83 16.56 -3.27 -30.20
N VAL A 84 17.12 -2.82 -29.07
CA VAL A 84 17.44 -3.70 -27.94
C VAL A 84 16.29 -3.78 -26.94
N GLN A 85 15.84 -4.98 -26.61
CA GLN A 85 14.93 -5.25 -25.49
C GLN A 85 15.75 -5.63 -24.26
N ARG A 86 15.65 -4.83 -23.19
CA ARG A 86 16.19 -5.19 -21.88
C ARG A 86 15.24 -6.19 -21.20
N ILE A 87 15.79 -7.28 -20.71
CA ILE A 87 15.08 -8.29 -19.91
C ILE A 87 15.58 -8.17 -18.48
N SER A 88 14.66 -8.00 -17.54
CA SER A 88 14.98 -7.82 -16.13
C SER A 88 14.10 -8.66 -15.22
N THR A 89 14.53 -8.81 -13.98
CA THR A 89 13.69 -9.37 -12.92
C THR A 89 12.59 -8.37 -12.53
N GLU A 90 11.37 -8.87 -12.51
CA GLU A 90 10.16 -8.13 -12.21
C GLU A 90 9.35 -8.87 -11.15
N PHE A 91 8.49 -8.13 -10.45
CA PHE A 91 7.66 -8.67 -9.38
C PHE A 91 6.20 -8.47 -9.77
N HIS A 92 5.49 -9.58 -9.93
CA HIS A 92 4.10 -9.60 -10.34
C HIS A 92 3.21 -9.98 -9.17
N HIS A 93 2.13 -9.21 -8.96
CA HIS A 93 1.09 -9.54 -7.98
C HIS A 93 0.06 -10.45 -8.65
N ALA A 94 0.16 -11.75 -8.39
CA ALA A 94 -0.62 -12.77 -9.10
C ALA A 94 -2.11 -12.80 -8.72
N ILE A 95 -2.44 -12.48 -7.46
CA ILE A 95 -3.80 -12.61 -6.93
C ILE A 95 -4.32 -11.27 -6.44
N ILE A 96 -3.64 -10.67 -5.45
CA ILE A 96 -4.04 -9.41 -4.85
C ILE A 96 -3.22 -8.29 -5.48
N SER A 97 -3.85 -7.54 -6.39
CA SER A 97 -3.19 -6.38 -6.99
C SER A 97 -2.93 -5.28 -5.96
N GLN A 98 -1.94 -4.43 -6.24
CA GLN A 98 -1.64 -3.30 -5.37
C GLN A 98 -2.78 -2.27 -5.32
N SER A 99 -3.61 -2.22 -6.36
CA SER A 99 -4.85 -1.41 -6.34
C SER A 99 -5.85 -1.98 -5.35
N MET A 100 -6.09 -3.30 -5.37
CA MET A 100 -6.96 -3.96 -4.39
C MET A 100 -6.44 -3.77 -2.96
N GLN A 101 -5.12 -3.87 -2.75
CA GLN A 101 -4.52 -3.59 -1.46
C GLN A 101 -4.93 -2.21 -0.93
N ARG A 102 -4.85 -1.17 -1.78
CA ARG A 102 -5.22 0.20 -1.40
C ARG A 102 -6.72 0.37 -1.21
N ASN A 103 -7.53 -0.22 -2.08
CA ASN A 103 -8.99 -0.06 -2.05
C ASN A 103 -9.63 -0.73 -0.83
N TYR A 104 -9.11 -1.88 -0.42
CA TYR A 104 -9.63 -2.65 0.71
C TYR A 104 -8.77 -2.51 1.99
N ASN A 105 -7.80 -1.59 1.99
CA ASN A 105 -6.86 -1.36 3.08
C ASN A 105 -6.23 -2.66 3.63
N LEU A 106 -5.79 -3.54 2.73
CA LEU A 106 -5.28 -4.86 3.09
C LEU A 106 -3.89 -4.77 3.73
N PRO A 107 -3.59 -5.64 4.72
CA PRO A 107 -2.29 -5.64 5.39
C PRO A 107 -1.12 -5.92 4.44
N ASN A 108 0.03 -5.29 4.68
CA ASN A 108 1.23 -5.54 3.88
C ASN A 108 1.70 -7.00 3.92
N TRP A 109 1.64 -7.67 5.08
CA TRP A 109 2.00 -9.09 5.18
C TRP A 109 1.12 -9.99 4.31
N MET A 110 -0.15 -9.62 4.19
CA MET A 110 -1.12 -10.38 3.41
C MET A 110 -0.84 -10.28 1.93
N VAL A 111 -0.42 -9.11 1.44
CA VAL A 111 -0.21 -8.88 -0.01
C VAL A 111 1.24 -9.15 -0.43
N ASN A 112 2.22 -8.69 0.35
CA ASN A 112 3.65 -8.73 0.00
C ASN A 112 4.35 -9.98 0.53
N ASN A 113 3.96 -11.15 0.02
CA ASN A 113 4.58 -12.43 0.38
C ASN A 113 4.92 -13.27 -0.87
N ARG A 114 5.65 -14.38 -0.67
CA ARG A 114 6.14 -15.24 -1.76
C ARG A 114 5.02 -15.95 -2.54
N ILE A 115 3.84 -16.10 -1.94
CA ILE A 115 2.71 -16.81 -2.57
C ILE A 115 2.02 -15.88 -3.57
N TYR A 116 1.85 -14.60 -3.24
CA TYR A 116 1.13 -13.66 -4.10
C TYR A 116 2.03 -12.77 -4.96
N VAL A 117 3.29 -12.57 -4.57
CA VAL A 117 4.25 -11.79 -5.33
C VAL A 117 5.31 -12.70 -5.92
N TRP A 118 5.22 -12.92 -7.23
CA TRP A 118 6.13 -13.77 -7.97
C TRP A 118 7.28 -12.97 -8.57
N LYS A 119 8.52 -13.42 -8.34
CA LYS A 119 9.71 -12.90 -9.04
C LYS A 119 9.79 -13.62 -10.39
N VAL A 120 9.54 -12.87 -11.47
CA VAL A 120 9.49 -13.37 -12.85
C VAL A 120 10.43 -12.53 -13.72
N ASN A 121 10.78 -12.99 -14.92
CA ASN A 121 11.49 -12.15 -15.89
C ASN A 121 10.50 -11.33 -16.75
N THR A 122 10.99 -10.31 -17.46
CA THR A 122 10.18 -9.44 -18.33
C THR A 122 9.32 -10.22 -19.34
N ILE A 123 9.81 -11.34 -19.90
CA ILE A 123 9.04 -12.17 -20.83
C ILE A 123 7.90 -12.89 -20.08
N GLN A 124 8.21 -13.58 -18.98
CA GLN A 124 7.20 -14.24 -18.16
C GLN A 124 6.13 -13.26 -17.68
N HIS A 125 6.53 -12.05 -17.25
CA HIS A 125 5.59 -11.02 -16.83
C HIS A 125 4.68 -10.58 -17.98
N SER A 126 5.22 -10.46 -19.20
CA SER A 126 4.42 -10.13 -20.38
C SER A 126 3.42 -11.21 -20.79
N LEU A 127 3.67 -12.48 -20.45
CA LEU A 127 2.75 -13.58 -20.75
C LEU A 127 1.53 -13.62 -19.82
N ILE A 128 1.70 -13.16 -18.59
CA ILE A 128 0.64 -13.15 -17.57
C ILE A 128 -0.10 -11.82 -17.50
N ASP A 129 0.54 -10.72 -17.93
CA ASP A 129 -0.05 -9.38 -17.93
C ASP A 129 0.01 -8.74 -19.33
N SER A 130 -1.17 -8.59 -19.94
CA SER A 130 -1.32 -8.00 -21.27
C SER A 130 -0.87 -6.53 -21.33
N TYR A 131 -0.99 -5.79 -20.22
CA TYR A 131 -0.46 -4.43 -20.14
C TYR A 131 1.05 -4.44 -20.29
N ARG A 132 1.75 -5.39 -19.65
CA ARG A 132 3.20 -5.55 -19.75
C ARG A 132 3.66 -5.99 -21.14
N TYR A 133 2.88 -6.85 -21.80
CA TYR A 133 3.13 -7.23 -23.19
C TYR A 133 3.20 -6.02 -24.14
N ASN A 134 2.40 -4.98 -23.89
CA ASN A 134 2.41 -3.79 -24.74
C ASN A 134 3.74 -3.01 -24.68
N PHE A 135 4.47 -3.08 -23.57
CA PHE A 135 5.78 -2.43 -23.40
C PHE A 135 6.94 -3.18 -24.05
N LEU A 136 6.72 -4.42 -24.50
CA LEU A 136 7.72 -5.11 -25.29
C LEU A 136 7.93 -4.39 -26.63
N ARG A 137 9.16 -4.39 -27.11
CA ARG A 137 9.45 -3.89 -28.47
C ARG A 137 8.71 -4.70 -29.52
N ALA A 138 8.24 -4.04 -30.59
CA ALA A 138 7.49 -4.70 -31.65
C ALA A 138 8.25 -5.87 -32.29
N GLY A 139 9.58 -5.76 -32.43
CA GLY A 139 10.41 -6.80 -33.03
C GLY A 139 10.49 -8.11 -32.25
N ILE A 140 10.24 -8.11 -30.92
CA ILE A 140 10.26 -9.33 -30.10
C ILE A 140 8.87 -9.93 -29.86
N LYS A 141 7.79 -9.15 -30.03
CA LYS A 141 6.42 -9.60 -29.72
C LYS A 141 6.05 -10.92 -30.39
N LYS A 142 6.37 -11.08 -31.68
CA LYS A 142 6.12 -12.32 -32.44
C LYS A 142 6.86 -13.55 -31.91
N ASP A 143 7.99 -13.34 -31.22
CA ASP A 143 8.82 -14.41 -30.68
C ASP A 143 8.41 -14.78 -29.24
N VAL A 144 7.54 -13.97 -28.62
CA VAL A 144 7.04 -14.14 -27.25
C VAL A 144 5.67 -14.82 -27.26
N GLY A 145 5.57 -15.95 -26.57
CA GLY A 145 4.32 -16.68 -26.41
C GLY A 145 4.48 -17.89 -25.51
N TRP A 146 3.39 -18.51 -25.08
CA TRP A 146 3.44 -19.72 -24.24
C TRP A 146 4.26 -20.85 -24.88
N PHE A 147 4.29 -20.92 -26.21
CA PHE A 147 5.08 -21.87 -27.00
C PHE A 147 6.03 -21.16 -27.99
N GLY A 148 6.30 -19.87 -27.78
CA GLY A 148 7.21 -19.09 -28.62
C GLY A 148 8.68 -19.41 -28.36
N LYS A 149 9.56 -18.77 -29.13
CA LYS A 149 11.02 -18.81 -28.90
C LYS A 149 11.36 -18.33 -27.48
N TYR A 150 10.69 -17.26 -27.05
CA TYR A 150 10.71 -16.79 -25.68
C TYR A 150 9.36 -17.12 -25.03
N ASN A 151 9.40 -18.00 -24.04
CA ASN A 151 8.22 -18.56 -23.39
C ASN A 151 8.37 -18.57 -21.87
N TRP A 152 7.39 -19.18 -21.19
CA TRP A 152 7.36 -19.27 -19.73
C TRP A 152 8.61 -19.93 -19.13
N PHE A 153 9.21 -20.88 -19.85
CA PHE A 153 10.35 -21.66 -19.39
C PHE A 153 11.70 -21.07 -19.82
N THR A 154 11.69 -19.98 -20.59
CA THR A 154 12.92 -19.31 -21.01
C THR A 154 13.69 -18.78 -19.80
N LYS A 155 14.94 -19.20 -19.70
CA LYS A 155 15.92 -18.71 -18.72
C LYS A 155 16.83 -17.68 -19.38
N PHE A 156 17.22 -16.68 -18.60
CA PHE A 156 18.12 -15.59 -18.99
C PHE A 156 19.27 -15.52 -18.01
#